data_AF-A0A503PBG5-F1
#
_entry.id   AF-A0A503PBG5-F1
#
_cell.length_a   1.000
_cell.length_b   1.000
_cell.length_c   1.000
_cell.angle_alpha   90.00
_cell.angle_beta   90.00
_cell.angle_gamma   90.00
#
_symmetry.space_group_name_H-M   'P 1'
#
loop_
_entity.id
_entity.type
_entity.pdbx_description
1 polymer ?
#
loop_
_entity_poly.entity_id
_entity_poly.type
_entity_poly.pdbx_seq_one_letter_code
_entity_poly.pdbx_strand_id
1 'polypeptide(L)'
;MRTIKKGAASQSLYFEVLDSASTTGGRKTGLAYDTASLTAYYSRNGASATAITLATLAAANSSWSSGGFKEVDATNMPGLYRLDVPDAAFASGTESVVVTIRGAAGMVQASYDVQLADNTAADVYARLGAPVGASISADVAMVKVDTAAVKVQTDKITFTVANQVDVNVLDWKSSAAPAMTGDAYARIGAAGAGLTALGDTRIAHLDADVSTRSIYAGADTAGTTTLLARLTAIRAGLLDHLDADVSSRLAGGAYIAPDNAGIASIEAKTENLPSDPADQSAIIAATDAIMTRIGAPVGVDISADIAAKATQTSVDDLPTNAELTTALGTADDAVLAAIAALTIPTAAANAAALLAAAYEGSETVQDFLRLLRAVSYGKANALNGATAHYRDAADTKNRVTATVDPDAGTRIPTALDAT
;
A
#
# COMPACT_ATOMS: atom_id res chain seq x y z
N MET A 1 16.47 24.39 -19.81
CA MET A 1 15.01 24.60 -19.88
C MET A 1 14.52 24.94 -18.48
N ARG A 2 13.87 26.09 -18.29
CA ARG A 2 13.36 26.56 -16.99
C ARG A 2 11.85 26.40 -16.95
N THR A 3 11.33 25.91 -15.83
CA THR A 3 9.88 25.83 -15.58
C THR A 3 9.43 27.04 -14.78
N ILE A 4 8.39 27.72 -15.25
CA ILE A 4 7.79 28.91 -14.62
C ILE A 4 6.29 28.63 -14.43
N LYS A 5 5.71 29.13 -13.34
CA LYS A 5 4.27 29.02 -13.12
C LYS A 5 3.50 29.85 -14.14
N LYS A 6 2.42 29.33 -14.71
CA LYS A 6 1.48 30.11 -15.52
C LYS A 6 0.98 31.31 -14.72
N GLY A 7 1.04 32.50 -15.32
CA GLY A 7 0.69 33.77 -14.68
C GLY A 7 1.75 34.33 -13.75
N ALA A 8 2.96 33.76 -13.68
CA ALA A 8 4.04 34.35 -12.90
C ALA A 8 4.45 35.71 -13.47
N ALA A 9 4.56 36.70 -12.59
CA ALA A 9 5.03 38.04 -12.92
C ALA A 9 6.54 38.20 -12.66
N SER A 10 7.12 39.25 -13.23
CA SER A 10 8.48 39.73 -12.93
C SER A 10 9.58 38.69 -13.13
N GLN A 11 9.54 37.97 -14.25
CA GLN A 11 10.53 36.94 -14.57
C GLN A 11 11.62 37.47 -15.50
N SER A 12 12.87 37.21 -15.14
CA SER A 12 14.05 37.51 -15.95
C SER A 12 14.63 36.23 -16.56
N LEU A 13 15.02 36.29 -17.83
CA LEU A 13 15.73 35.23 -18.54
C LEU A 13 17.16 35.69 -18.87
N TYR A 14 18.08 34.72 -18.95
CA TYR A 14 19.47 34.96 -19.27
C TYR A 14 19.82 34.32 -20.61
N PHE A 15 20.45 35.09 -21.49
CA PHE A 15 20.79 34.70 -22.85
C PHE A 15 22.29 34.80 -23.05
N GLU A 16 22.90 33.73 -23.55
CA GLU A 16 24.24 33.79 -24.11
C GLU A 16 24.17 34.18 -25.58
N VAL A 17 24.88 35.24 -25.94
CA VAL A 17 24.93 35.73 -27.31
C VAL A 17 26.31 35.48 -27.90
N LEU A 18 26.36 34.72 -28.98
CA LEU A 18 27.60 34.44 -29.72
C LEU A 18 27.88 35.55 -30.73
N ASP A 19 29.16 35.82 -30.98
CA ASP A 19 29.57 36.67 -32.08
C ASP A 19 29.55 35.89 -33.39
N SER A 20 28.75 36.34 -34.36
CA SER A 20 28.62 35.65 -35.66
C SER A 20 29.87 35.70 -36.51
N ALA A 21 30.80 36.63 -36.23
CA ALA A 21 32.09 36.73 -36.91
C ALA A 21 33.16 35.86 -36.25
N SER A 22 32.91 35.31 -35.06
CA SER A 22 33.89 34.50 -34.34
C SER A 22 33.93 33.06 -34.85
N THR A 23 35.12 32.60 -35.23
CA THR A 23 35.39 31.21 -35.60
C THR A 23 35.79 30.33 -34.41
N THR A 24 35.97 30.92 -33.22
CA THR A 24 36.39 30.25 -31.99
C THR A 24 35.30 30.23 -30.92
N GLY A 25 34.07 30.60 -31.26
CA GLY A 25 32.94 30.63 -30.32
C GLY A 25 32.95 31.85 -29.38
N GLY A 26 33.57 32.95 -29.81
CA GLY A 26 33.58 34.23 -29.10
C GLY A 26 32.17 34.73 -28.77
N ARG A 27 32.06 35.46 -27.65
CA ARG A 27 30.81 35.99 -27.14
C ARG A 27 30.65 37.46 -27.55
N LYS A 28 29.44 37.86 -27.94
CA LYS A 28 29.15 39.22 -28.38
C LYS A 28 28.90 40.12 -27.18
N THR A 29 29.84 41.02 -26.87
CA THR A 29 29.72 41.99 -25.77
C THR A 29 29.21 43.36 -26.24
N GLY A 30 28.79 44.20 -25.30
CA GLY A 30 28.47 45.61 -25.56
C GLY A 30 27.13 45.88 -26.25
N LEU A 31 26.20 44.92 -26.29
CA LEU A 31 24.83 45.19 -26.75
C LEU A 31 24.07 45.97 -25.66
N ALA A 32 23.54 47.13 -26.05
CA ALA A 32 22.59 47.91 -25.26
C ALA A 32 21.15 47.76 -25.81
N TYR A 33 20.15 48.16 -25.02
CA TYR A 33 18.73 48.07 -25.38
C TYR A 33 18.37 48.80 -26.68
N ASP A 34 19.16 49.81 -27.05
CA ASP A 34 19.04 50.68 -28.22
C ASP A 34 20.07 50.35 -29.33
N THR A 35 20.75 49.20 -29.24
CA THR A 35 21.65 48.75 -30.32
C THR A 35 20.88 48.63 -31.63
N ALA A 36 21.44 49.21 -32.70
CA ALA A 36 20.80 49.20 -34.01
C ALA A 36 20.40 47.77 -34.45
N SER A 37 19.15 47.63 -34.90
CA SER A 37 18.53 46.37 -35.34
C SER A 37 18.39 45.27 -34.29
N LEU A 38 18.76 45.51 -33.02
CA LEU A 38 18.48 44.57 -31.94
C LEU A 38 16.97 44.54 -31.68
N THR A 39 16.41 43.34 -31.74
CA THR A 39 14.99 43.10 -31.49
C THR A 39 14.81 41.87 -30.62
N ALA A 40 13.76 41.89 -29.81
CA ALA A 40 13.38 40.79 -28.94
C ALA A 40 11.92 40.43 -29.20
N TYR A 41 11.61 39.14 -29.18
CA TYR A 41 10.28 38.61 -29.39
C TYR A 41 10.01 37.46 -28.42
N TYR A 42 8.75 37.29 -28.05
CA TYR A 42 8.30 36.02 -27.50
C TYR A 42 7.23 35.41 -28.39
N SER A 43 7.20 34.09 -28.48
CA SER A 43 6.10 33.35 -29.08
C SER A 43 5.61 32.34 -28.08
N ARG A 44 4.33 32.43 -27.75
CA ARG A 44 3.64 31.43 -26.94
C ARG A 44 3.27 30.26 -27.83
N ASN A 45 3.20 29.04 -27.28
CA ASN A 45 2.89 27.86 -28.09
C ASN A 45 1.62 28.08 -28.94
N GLY A 46 1.73 27.91 -30.26
CA GLY A 46 0.63 28.12 -31.21
C GLY A 46 0.26 29.59 -31.51
N ALA A 47 0.92 30.58 -30.91
CA ALA A 47 0.69 32.00 -31.17
C ALA A 47 1.69 32.58 -32.19
N SER A 48 1.37 33.74 -32.75
CA SER A 48 2.33 34.53 -33.53
C SER A 48 3.35 35.22 -32.61
N ALA A 49 4.54 35.49 -33.14
CA ALA A 49 5.59 36.20 -32.41
C ALA A 49 5.12 37.62 -32.03
N THR A 50 5.27 37.97 -30.75
CA THR A 50 4.95 39.28 -30.19
C THR A 50 6.24 39.99 -29.83
N ALA A 51 6.38 41.25 -30.27
CA ALA A 51 7.57 42.06 -30.01
C ALA A 51 7.68 42.42 -28.52
N ILE A 52 8.90 42.37 -28.00
CA ILE A 52 9.26 42.92 -26.69
C ILE A 52 9.92 44.27 -26.94
N THR A 53 9.33 45.33 -26.38
CA THR A 53 9.95 46.66 -26.41
C THR A 53 11.14 46.65 -25.45
N LEU A 54 12.36 46.72 -25.97
CA LEU A 54 13.56 46.74 -25.14
C LEU A 54 13.69 48.10 -24.45
N ALA A 55 14.06 48.05 -23.17
CA ALA A 55 14.20 49.22 -22.31
C ALA A 55 15.54 49.16 -21.57
N THR A 56 16.00 50.34 -21.14
CA THR A 56 17.18 50.45 -20.29
C THR A 56 16.92 49.78 -18.93
N LEU A 57 17.95 49.10 -18.42
CA LEU A 57 18.00 48.60 -17.06
C LEU A 57 19.29 49.13 -16.41
N ALA A 58 19.16 49.77 -15.24
CA ALA A 58 20.26 50.54 -14.64
C ALA A 58 21.51 49.65 -14.40
N ALA A 59 21.31 48.47 -13.83
CA ALA A 59 22.33 47.44 -13.62
C ALA A 59 21.73 46.04 -13.72
N ALA A 60 22.56 45.01 -13.94
CA ALA A 60 22.11 43.63 -14.09
C ALA A 60 21.38 43.07 -12.84
N ASN A 61 21.57 43.67 -11.67
CA ASN A 61 20.91 43.34 -10.41
C ASN A 61 19.76 44.30 -10.04
N SER A 62 19.36 45.21 -10.94
CA SER A 62 18.22 46.09 -10.70
C SER A 62 16.92 45.31 -10.61
N SER A 63 15.93 45.92 -9.96
CA SER A 63 14.55 45.38 -9.92
C SER A 63 14.04 45.14 -11.33
N TRP A 64 13.18 44.12 -11.48
CA TRP A 64 12.59 43.80 -12.77
C TRP A 64 11.87 45.01 -13.36
N SER A 65 12.07 45.26 -14.65
CA SER A 65 11.31 46.24 -15.43
C SER A 65 10.98 45.65 -16.79
N SER A 66 9.73 45.70 -17.22
CA SER A 66 9.29 45.12 -18.50
C SER A 66 10.17 45.57 -19.66
N GLY A 67 10.78 44.60 -20.36
CA GLY A 67 11.67 44.85 -21.49
C GLY A 67 13.10 45.26 -21.12
N GLY A 68 13.42 45.35 -19.83
CA GLY A 68 14.75 45.71 -19.34
C GLY A 68 15.83 44.78 -19.88
N PHE A 69 16.81 45.35 -20.59
CA PHE A 69 17.89 44.59 -21.22
C PHE A 69 19.25 45.10 -20.76
N LYS A 70 20.13 44.18 -20.33
CA LYS A 70 21.45 44.54 -19.81
C LYS A 70 22.45 43.40 -19.96
N GLU A 71 23.69 43.73 -20.34
CA GLU A 71 24.82 42.82 -20.21
C GLU A 71 25.13 42.57 -18.74
N VAL A 72 25.25 41.31 -18.34
CA VAL A 72 25.49 40.93 -16.94
C VAL A 72 26.90 41.32 -16.51
N ASP A 73 27.91 40.89 -17.26
CA ASP A 73 29.32 41.20 -17.02
C ASP A 73 30.13 40.99 -18.31
N ALA A 74 30.66 42.06 -18.89
CA ALA A 74 31.43 42.00 -20.15
C ALA A 74 32.82 41.37 -20.01
N THR A 75 33.34 41.24 -18.78
CA THR A 75 34.71 40.78 -18.49
C THR A 75 34.73 39.32 -18.07
N ASN A 76 33.89 38.96 -17.09
CA ASN A 76 33.90 37.63 -16.46
C ASN A 76 32.87 36.68 -17.09
N MET A 77 31.78 37.20 -17.67
CA MET A 77 30.73 36.43 -18.33
C MET A 77 30.37 37.06 -19.69
N PRO A 78 31.35 37.24 -20.59
CA PRO A 78 31.16 38.02 -21.81
C PRO A 78 29.97 37.50 -22.62
N GLY A 79 29.13 38.41 -23.08
CA GLY A 79 27.96 38.10 -23.90
C GLY A 79 26.80 37.38 -23.18
N LEU A 80 26.82 37.30 -21.84
CA LEU A 80 25.63 36.94 -21.07
C LEU A 80 24.78 38.19 -20.82
N TYR A 81 23.51 38.14 -21.25
CA TYR A 81 22.56 39.23 -21.10
C TYR A 81 21.35 38.79 -20.28
N ARG A 82 20.89 39.69 -19.41
CA ARG A 82 19.59 39.59 -18.75
C ARG A 82 18.55 40.31 -19.59
N LEU A 83 17.41 39.65 -19.80
CA LEU A 83 16.19 40.25 -20.33
C LEU A 83 15.05 40.04 -19.33
N ASP A 84 14.46 41.15 -18.92
CA ASP A 84 13.23 41.17 -18.13
C ASP A 84 12.03 41.02 -19.07
N VAL A 85 11.51 39.80 -19.17
CA VAL A 85 10.50 39.44 -20.16
C VAL A 85 9.11 39.90 -19.69
N PRO A 86 8.31 40.59 -20.53
CA PRO A 86 6.97 41.06 -20.14
C PRO A 86 6.07 39.94 -19.60
N ASP A 87 5.31 40.23 -18.55
CA ASP A 87 4.46 39.23 -17.85
C ASP A 87 3.45 38.52 -18.78
N ALA A 88 3.00 39.20 -19.84
CA ALA A 88 2.10 38.63 -20.85
C ALA A 88 2.68 37.37 -21.55
N ALA A 89 4.01 37.26 -21.61
CA ALA A 89 4.70 36.08 -22.14
C ALA A 89 4.44 34.81 -21.31
N PHE A 90 4.20 34.97 -20.00
CA PHE A 90 4.03 33.86 -19.06
C PHE A 90 2.59 33.68 -18.57
N ALA A 91 1.60 34.42 -19.12
CA ALA A 91 0.21 34.30 -18.70
C ALA A 91 -0.34 32.86 -18.87
N SER A 92 -1.52 32.55 -18.33
CA SER A 92 -2.15 31.23 -18.53
C SER A 92 -2.60 31.01 -19.99
N GLY A 93 -2.95 29.76 -20.33
CA GLY A 93 -3.51 29.40 -21.65
C GLY A 93 -2.58 28.67 -22.61
N THR A 94 -1.27 28.57 -22.33
CA THR A 94 -0.31 27.77 -23.11
C THR A 94 0.69 27.07 -22.20
N GLU A 95 1.40 26.06 -22.72
CA GLU A 95 2.35 25.24 -21.94
C GLU A 95 3.82 25.62 -22.14
N SER A 96 4.12 26.45 -23.13
CA SER A 96 5.47 26.94 -23.36
C SER A 96 5.48 28.32 -23.98
N VAL A 97 6.60 29.00 -23.79
CA VAL A 97 6.95 30.24 -24.47
C VAL A 97 8.41 30.18 -24.90
N VAL A 98 8.68 30.58 -26.13
CA VAL A 98 10.03 30.76 -26.67
C VAL A 98 10.31 32.25 -26.68
N VAL A 99 11.42 32.66 -26.09
CA VAL A 99 11.87 34.06 -26.13
C VAL A 99 13.13 34.12 -26.98
N THR A 100 13.18 35.05 -27.92
CA THR A 100 14.27 35.18 -28.89
C THR A 100 14.78 36.62 -28.93
N ILE A 101 16.10 36.78 -28.95
CA ILE A 101 16.79 38.04 -29.23
C ILE A 101 17.61 37.90 -30.51
N ARG A 102 17.54 38.89 -31.41
CA ARG A 102 18.20 38.83 -32.74
C ARG A 102 18.40 40.21 -33.38
N GLY A 103 19.15 40.20 -34.49
CA GLY A 103 19.16 41.29 -35.48
C GLY A 103 20.30 42.30 -35.36
N ALA A 104 20.99 42.38 -34.21
CA ALA A 104 22.16 43.23 -34.06
C ALA A 104 23.33 42.74 -34.95
N ALA A 105 24.16 43.67 -35.43
CA ALA A 105 25.31 43.34 -36.26
C ALA A 105 26.36 42.51 -35.47
N GLY A 106 26.79 41.39 -36.06
CA GLY A 106 27.74 40.49 -35.41
C GLY A 106 27.15 39.62 -34.30
N MET A 107 25.82 39.52 -34.19
CA MET A 107 25.13 38.68 -33.21
C MET A 107 24.59 37.41 -33.88
N VAL A 108 24.82 36.25 -33.27
CA VAL A 108 24.03 35.04 -33.54
C VAL A 108 22.72 35.13 -32.77
N GLN A 109 21.61 34.71 -33.39
CA GLN A 109 20.32 34.64 -32.71
C GLN A 109 20.40 33.76 -31.45
N ALA A 110 19.89 34.25 -30.34
CA ALA A 110 19.73 33.48 -29.11
C ALA A 110 18.25 33.28 -28.81
N SER A 111 17.86 32.03 -28.52
CA SER A 111 16.50 31.66 -28.12
C SER A 111 16.55 30.92 -26.79
N TYR A 112 15.52 31.12 -25.96
CA TYR A 112 15.37 30.44 -24.68
C TYR A 112 13.95 29.87 -24.59
N ASP A 113 13.87 28.55 -24.36
CA ASP A 113 12.60 27.86 -24.17
C ASP A 113 12.23 27.77 -22.69
N VAL A 114 11.02 28.24 -22.39
CA VAL A 114 10.43 28.21 -21.04
C VAL A 114 9.21 27.31 -21.05
N GLN A 115 9.16 26.38 -20.10
CA GLN A 115 7.96 25.59 -19.82
C GLN A 115 7.05 26.34 -18.85
N LEU A 116 5.76 26.39 -19.14
CA LEU A 116 4.73 26.97 -18.30
C LEU A 116 3.92 25.87 -17.62
N ALA A 117 4.06 25.75 -16.30
CA ALA A 117 3.34 24.77 -15.49
C ALA A 117 2.23 25.45 -14.67
N ASP A 118 1.11 24.75 -14.41
CA ASP A 118 0.05 25.28 -13.54
C ASP A 118 0.53 25.45 -12.09
N ASN A 119 1.37 24.54 -11.63
CA ASN A 119 1.98 24.55 -10.30
C ASN A 119 3.45 24.18 -10.40
N THR A 120 4.28 24.83 -9.58
CA THR A 120 5.68 24.47 -9.36
C THR A 120 5.80 23.53 -8.15
N ALA A 121 6.97 22.92 -7.95
CA ALA A 121 7.23 22.09 -6.77
C ALA A 121 6.96 22.84 -5.45
N ALA A 122 7.26 24.15 -5.40
CA ALA A 122 6.99 24.99 -4.24
C ALA A 122 5.47 25.14 -3.96
N ASP A 123 4.65 25.29 -5.01
CA ASP A 123 3.19 25.34 -4.86
C ASP A 123 2.61 24.02 -4.35
N VAL A 124 3.18 22.90 -4.81
CA VAL A 124 2.79 21.56 -4.37
C VAL A 124 3.16 21.35 -2.90
N TYR A 125 4.33 21.81 -2.46
CA TYR A 125 4.77 21.74 -1.06
C TYR A 125 3.93 22.61 -0.13
N ALA A 126 3.47 23.78 -0.58
CA ALA A 126 2.55 24.59 0.21
C ALA A 126 1.19 23.91 0.42
N ARG A 127 0.70 23.15 -0.58
CA ARG A 127 -0.61 22.47 -0.52
C ARG A 127 -0.57 21.12 0.21
N LEU A 128 0.51 20.36 0.03
CA LEU A 128 0.65 19.00 0.59
C LEU A 128 1.53 18.96 1.85
N GLY A 129 2.16 20.07 2.24
CA GLY A 129 3.19 20.14 3.29
C GLY A 129 4.59 19.82 2.75
N ALA A 130 5.62 20.32 3.45
CA ALA A 130 7.02 20.00 3.18
C ALA A 130 7.64 19.29 4.41
N PRO A 131 8.16 18.06 4.28
CA PRO A 131 8.07 17.15 3.13
C PRO A 131 6.61 16.81 2.77
N VAL A 132 6.38 16.39 1.51
CA VAL A 132 5.04 16.01 1.02
C VAL A 132 4.35 15.10 2.02
N GLY A 133 3.18 15.52 2.50
CA GLY A 133 2.40 14.76 3.46
C GLY A 133 2.59 15.13 4.94
N ALA A 134 3.30 16.20 5.31
CA ALA A 134 3.36 16.63 6.72
C ALA A 134 1.97 16.95 7.30
N SER A 135 1.14 17.71 6.58
CA SER A 135 -0.25 18.00 6.98
C SER A 135 -1.13 16.75 6.94
N ILE A 136 -1.01 15.95 5.88
CA ILE A 136 -1.75 14.70 5.73
C ILE A 136 -1.36 13.69 6.84
N SER A 137 -0.09 13.67 7.25
CA SER A 137 0.37 12.80 8.33
C SER A 137 -0.19 13.21 9.69
N ALA A 138 -0.40 14.51 9.91
CA ALA A 138 -1.10 15.01 11.09
C ALA A 138 -2.58 14.59 11.08
N ASP A 139 -3.27 14.76 9.95
CA ASP A 139 -4.67 14.34 9.80
C ASP A 139 -4.82 12.81 9.98
N VAL A 140 -3.93 12.02 9.38
CA VAL A 140 -3.91 10.55 9.51
C VAL A 140 -3.58 10.13 10.94
N ALA A 141 -2.70 10.84 11.64
CA ALA A 141 -2.41 10.57 13.04
C ALA A 141 -3.64 10.80 13.93
N MET A 142 -4.40 11.88 13.70
CA MET A 142 -5.65 12.13 14.40
C MET A 142 -6.68 11.01 14.17
N VAL A 143 -6.89 10.62 12.91
CA VAL A 143 -7.84 9.53 12.59
C VAL A 143 -7.43 8.21 13.25
N LYS A 144 -6.13 7.92 13.33
CA LYS A 144 -5.62 6.73 14.03
C LYS A 144 -5.88 6.79 15.54
N VAL A 145 -5.77 7.97 16.16
CA VAL A 145 -6.10 8.16 17.58
C VAL A 145 -7.59 7.87 17.81
N ASP A 146 -8.49 8.42 16.99
CA ASP A 146 -9.92 8.17 17.11
C ASP A 146 -10.27 6.69 16.87
N THR A 147 -9.66 6.08 15.86
CA THR A 147 -9.86 4.66 15.56
C THR A 147 -9.38 3.77 16.70
N ALA A 148 -8.24 4.10 17.32
CA ALA A 148 -7.74 3.39 18.49
C ALA A 148 -8.70 3.54 19.69
N ALA A 149 -9.24 4.74 19.93
CA ALA A 149 -10.23 4.97 20.98
C ALA A 149 -11.53 4.17 20.76
N VAL A 150 -12.04 4.15 19.52
CA VAL A 150 -13.22 3.35 19.14
C VAL A 150 -12.94 1.86 19.30
N LYS A 151 -11.76 1.39 18.89
CA LYS A 151 -11.36 0.00 19.06
C LYS A 151 -11.35 -0.39 20.54
N VAL A 152 -10.75 0.43 21.42
CA VAL A 152 -10.75 0.17 22.87
C VAL A 152 -12.17 0.03 23.43
N GLN A 153 -13.13 0.83 22.93
CA GLN A 153 -14.51 0.71 23.39
C GLN A 153 -15.25 -0.49 22.78
N THR A 154 -14.94 -0.83 21.53
CA THR A 154 -15.56 -1.97 20.83
C THR A 154 -14.98 -3.30 21.29
N ASP A 155 -13.70 -3.36 21.68
CA ASP A 155 -13.05 -4.53 22.28
C ASP A 155 -13.69 -4.90 23.64
N LYS A 156 -14.33 -3.94 24.33
CA LYS A 156 -15.13 -4.22 25.54
C LYS A 156 -16.47 -4.88 25.23
N ILE A 157 -16.89 -4.90 23.97
CA ILE A 157 -18.07 -5.62 23.50
C ILE A 157 -17.62 -7.04 23.17
N THR A 158 -17.66 -7.92 24.17
CA THR A 158 -17.33 -9.33 23.98
C THR A 158 -18.51 -10.06 23.33
N PHE A 159 -18.25 -10.76 22.23
CA PHE A 159 -19.21 -11.67 21.59
C PHE A 159 -18.79 -13.09 21.94
N THR A 160 -19.54 -13.73 22.82
CA THR A 160 -19.27 -15.12 23.24
C THR A 160 -20.03 -16.13 22.38
N VAL A 161 -20.91 -15.64 21.50
CA VAL A 161 -21.60 -16.41 20.45
C VAL A 161 -21.82 -15.48 19.24
N ALA A 162 -21.61 -15.97 18.02
CA ALA A 162 -21.91 -15.22 16.80
C ALA A 162 -23.32 -14.61 16.83
N ASN A 163 -23.41 -13.32 16.48
CA ASN A 163 -24.63 -12.50 16.48
C ASN A 163 -25.26 -12.22 17.86
N GLN A 164 -24.58 -12.53 18.98
CA GLN A 164 -25.05 -12.19 20.34
C GLN A 164 -24.07 -11.27 21.06
N VAL A 165 -24.60 -10.24 21.73
CA VAL A 165 -23.81 -9.31 22.53
C VAL A 165 -23.96 -9.67 24.00
N ASP A 166 -22.85 -9.97 24.67
CA ASP A 166 -22.84 -10.15 26.12
C ASP A 166 -22.91 -8.79 26.81
N VAL A 167 -24.13 -8.31 27.09
CA VAL A 167 -24.36 -7.06 27.84
C VAL A 167 -24.69 -7.35 29.31
N ASN A 168 -23.97 -6.70 30.22
CA ASN A 168 -24.42 -6.62 31.61
C ASN A 168 -25.52 -5.55 31.70
N VAL A 169 -26.76 -5.96 31.96
CA VAL A 169 -27.89 -5.03 32.09
C VAL A 169 -27.86 -4.41 33.48
N LEU A 170 -27.55 -3.11 33.60
CA LEU A 170 -27.55 -2.40 34.90
C LEU A 170 -28.95 -1.91 35.32
N ASP A 171 -29.79 -1.58 34.35
CA ASP A 171 -31.15 -1.06 34.55
C ASP A 171 -32.10 -1.75 33.57
N TRP A 172 -33.23 -2.23 34.07
CA TRP A 172 -34.34 -2.70 33.26
C TRP A 172 -35.60 -1.88 33.56
N LYS A 173 -36.06 -1.11 32.56
CA LYS A 173 -37.26 -0.25 32.64
C LYS A 173 -37.20 0.78 33.78
N SER A 174 -36.07 1.46 33.92
CA SER A 174 -35.82 2.51 34.92
C SER A 174 -35.80 2.01 36.37
N SER A 175 -35.36 0.78 36.57
CA SER A 175 -35.13 0.15 37.88
C SER A 175 -33.84 -0.65 37.83
N ALA A 176 -33.02 -0.59 38.89
CA ALA A 176 -31.82 -1.41 39.01
C ALA A 176 -32.16 -2.87 38.70
N ALA A 177 -31.50 -3.44 37.69
CA ALA A 177 -31.77 -4.81 37.27
C ALA A 177 -31.32 -5.77 38.40
N PRO A 178 -32.21 -6.63 38.93
CA PRO A 178 -31.80 -7.67 39.86
C PRO A 178 -30.73 -8.55 39.22
N ALA A 179 -29.78 -9.08 40.01
CA ALA A 179 -28.77 -10.00 39.49
C ALA A 179 -29.46 -11.15 38.72
N MET A 180 -29.24 -11.22 37.41
CA MET A 180 -29.86 -12.22 36.52
C MET A 180 -29.19 -13.61 36.67
N THR A 181 -28.89 -14.03 37.90
CA THR A 181 -28.27 -15.31 38.23
C THR A 181 -29.25 -16.50 38.12
N GLY A 182 -30.22 -16.46 37.19
CA GLY A 182 -31.23 -17.52 37.01
C GLY A 182 -32.40 -17.42 38.00
N ASP A 183 -32.98 -16.22 38.09
CA ASP A 183 -33.86 -15.72 39.15
C ASP A 183 -35.34 -16.17 39.11
N ALA A 184 -35.63 -17.39 38.66
CA ALA A 184 -36.90 -18.02 39.02
C ALA A 184 -37.11 -18.03 40.56
N TYR A 185 -36.02 -18.01 41.33
CA TYR A 185 -36.01 -17.96 42.79
C TYR A 185 -36.31 -16.58 43.40
N ALA A 186 -36.02 -15.46 42.70
CA ALA A 186 -36.25 -14.12 43.25
C ALA A 186 -37.70 -13.66 43.08
N ARG A 187 -38.41 -14.15 42.06
CA ARG A 187 -39.84 -13.90 41.84
C ARG A 187 -40.75 -14.52 42.91
N ILE A 188 -40.24 -15.41 43.76
CA ILE A 188 -40.94 -15.95 44.95
C ILE A 188 -40.75 -15.03 46.18
N GLY A 189 -40.00 -13.93 46.06
CA GLY A 189 -40.02 -12.79 46.97
C GLY A 189 -38.93 -12.82 48.05
N ALA A 190 -38.31 -11.67 48.25
CA ALA A 190 -37.19 -11.37 49.16
C ALA A 190 -37.49 -11.46 50.68
N ALA A 191 -38.36 -12.39 51.08
CA ALA A 191 -38.52 -12.76 52.48
C ALA A 191 -39.00 -14.21 52.69
N GLY A 192 -39.25 -15.02 51.65
CA GLY A 192 -39.90 -16.34 51.84
C GLY A 192 -41.25 -16.30 52.59
N ALA A 193 -41.70 -15.12 53.02
CA ALA A 193 -42.84 -14.91 53.88
C ALA A 193 -44.14 -15.12 53.12
N GLY A 194 -44.14 -14.94 51.79
CA GLY A 194 -45.32 -15.21 50.96
C GLY A 194 -45.78 -16.67 51.03
N LEU A 195 -44.85 -17.64 51.10
CA LEU A 195 -45.20 -19.06 51.16
C LEU A 195 -45.10 -19.62 52.59
N THR A 196 -44.16 -19.14 53.41
CA THR A 196 -44.01 -19.60 54.80
C THR A 196 -45.09 -19.02 55.70
N ALA A 197 -45.52 -17.75 55.50
CA ALA A 197 -46.65 -17.20 56.24
C ALA A 197 -47.99 -17.74 55.72
N LEU A 198 -48.12 -18.07 54.43
CA LEU A 198 -49.26 -18.86 53.94
C LEU A 198 -49.23 -20.29 54.48
N GLY A 199 -48.06 -20.87 54.72
CA GLY A 199 -47.89 -22.18 55.35
C GLY A 199 -48.38 -22.13 56.79
N ASP A 200 -47.73 -21.35 57.64
CA ASP A 200 -48.02 -21.35 59.08
C ASP A 200 -49.38 -20.72 59.39
N THR A 201 -49.75 -19.61 58.76
CA THR A 201 -51.02 -18.94 59.05
C THR A 201 -52.20 -19.73 58.48
N ARG A 202 -52.10 -20.26 57.25
CA ARG A 202 -53.20 -21.09 56.73
C ARG A 202 -53.25 -22.45 57.40
N ILE A 203 -52.12 -23.06 57.77
CA ILE A 203 -52.13 -24.33 58.52
C ILE A 203 -52.67 -24.09 59.92
N ALA A 204 -52.32 -23.00 60.61
CA ALA A 204 -52.90 -22.65 61.91
C ALA A 204 -54.39 -22.33 61.80
N HIS A 205 -54.83 -21.62 60.75
CA HIS A 205 -56.25 -21.41 60.47
C HIS A 205 -56.96 -22.72 60.13
N LEU A 206 -56.33 -23.62 59.36
CA LEU A 206 -56.90 -24.92 59.05
C LEU A 206 -57.03 -25.78 60.29
N ASP A 207 -55.99 -25.82 61.14
CA ASP A 207 -55.97 -26.57 62.39
C ASP A 207 -56.98 -25.99 63.40
N ALA A 208 -57.09 -24.66 63.48
CA ALA A 208 -58.10 -23.99 64.29
C ALA A 208 -59.52 -24.23 63.73
N ASP A 209 -59.76 -24.10 62.43
CA ASP A 209 -61.07 -24.37 61.80
C ASP A 209 -61.44 -25.85 61.92
N VAL A 210 -60.49 -26.77 61.77
CA VAL A 210 -60.71 -28.22 61.92
C VAL A 210 -60.93 -28.60 63.39
N SER A 211 -60.13 -28.05 64.31
CA SER A 211 -60.29 -28.25 65.76
C SER A 211 -61.57 -27.60 66.31
N THR A 212 -62.00 -26.44 65.80
CA THR A 212 -63.25 -25.78 66.23
C THR A 212 -64.49 -26.38 65.59
N ARG A 213 -64.36 -27.06 64.44
CA ARG A 213 -65.38 -27.99 63.93
C ARG A 213 -65.48 -29.26 64.76
N SER A 214 -64.48 -29.56 65.60
CA SER A 214 -64.60 -30.54 66.68
C SER A 214 -65.18 -29.88 67.94
N ILE A 215 -66.42 -30.20 68.26
CA ILE A 215 -67.08 -29.76 69.52
C ILE A 215 -66.73 -30.67 70.71
N TYR A 216 -65.75 -31.55 70.57
CA TYR A 216 -65.47 -32.63 71.50
C TYR A 216 -64.17 -32.41 72.29
N ALA A 217 -64.29 -32.14 73.59
CA ALA A 217 -63.17 -31.77 74.48
C ALA A 217 -62.61 -32.95 75.31
N GLY A 218 -62.75 -34.20 74.85
CA GLY A 218 -62.34 -35.38 75.62
C GLY A 218 -61.65 -36.45 74.78
N ALA A 219 -60.81 -37.25 75.43
CA ALA A 219 -60.14 -38.40 74.83
C ALA A 219 -61.13 -39.43 74.22
N ASP A 220 -60.66 -40.11 73.19
CA ASP A 220 -61.36 -41.06 72.33
C ASP A 220 -61.98 -42.27 73.06
N THR A 221 -63.32 -42.33 73.12
CA THR A 221 -64.08 -43.57 73.41
C THR A 221 -65.44 -43.68 72.69
N ALA A 222 -65.86 -42.72 71.83
CA ALA A 222 -67.23 -42.70 71.24
C ALA A 222 -67.30 -42.43 69.71
N GLY A 223 -66.16 -42.42 69.01
CA GLY A 223 -66.15 -42.19 67.56
C GLY A 223 -66.73 -43.35 66.75
N THR A 224 -66.51 -44.60 67.19
CA THR A 224 -66.92 -45.81 66.46
C THR A 224 -68.43 -46.03 66.45
N THR A 225 -69.12 -45.77 67.55
CA THR A 225 -70.59 -45.93 67.67
C THR A 225 -71.35 -44.92 66.82
N THR A 226 -70.91 -43.65 66.81
CA THR A 226 -71.51 -42.61 65.96
C THR A 226 -71.25 -42.88 64.48
N LEU A 227 -70.04 -43.34 64.14
CA LEU A 227 -69.69 -43.72 62.77
C LEU A 227 -70.49 -44.94 62.29
N LEU A 228 -70.67 -45.96 63.15
CA LEU A 228 -71.50 -47.14 62.85
C LEU A 228 -72.96 -46.77 62.60
N ALA A 229 -73.53 -45.88 63.42
CA ALA A 229 -74.91 -45.43 63.25
C ALA A 229 -75.11 -44.67 61.93
N ARG A 230 -74.19 -43.74 61.59
CA ARG A 230 -74.23 -42.99 60.33
C ARG A 230 -74.03 -43.90 59.11
N LEU A 231 -73.07 -44.82 59.17
CA LEU A 231 -72.81 -45.76 58.09
C LEU A 231 -74.02 -46.65 57.80
N THR A 232 -74.73 -47.07 58.85
CA THR A 232 -75.92 -47.90 58.72
C THR A 232 -77.07 -47.15 58.04
N ALA A 233 -77.34 -45.91 58.46
CA ALA A 233 -78.40 -45.09 57.85
C ALA A 233 -78.08 -44.70 56.39
N ILE A 234 -76.83 -44.35 56.09
CA ILE A 234 -76.38 -44.04 54.73
C ILE A 234 -76.47 -45.28 53.84
N ARG A 235 -76.03 -46.44 54.33
CA ARG A 235 -76.13 -47.69 53.57
C ARG A 235 -77.59 -48.02 53.21
N ALA A 236 -78.53 -47.79 54.11
CA ALA A 236 -79.95 -48.02 53.83
C ALA A 236 -80.45 -47.12 52.68
N GLY A 237 -80.22 -45.81 52.76
CA GLY A 237 -80.62 -44.90 51.68
C GLY A 237 -79.91 -45.17 50.34
N LEU A 238 -78.63 -45.56 50.36
CA LEU A 238 -77.91 -45.96 49.16
C LEU A 238 -78.48 -47.22 48.51
N LEU A 239 -78.94 -48.17 49.32
CA LEU A 239 -79.60 -49.38 48.81
C LEU A 239 -80.96 -49.04 48.19
N ASP A 240 -81.73 -48.15 48.80
CA ASP A 240 -83.01 -47.69 48.25
C ASP A 240 -82.82 -46.93 46.92
N HIS A 241 -81.80 -46.07 46.84
CA HIS A 241 -81.45 -45.39 45.59
C HIS A 241 -80.93 -46.35 44.53
N LEU A 242 -80.09 -47.33 44.90
CA LEU A 242 -79.60 -48.33 43.97
C LEU A 242 -80.77 -49.09 43.33
N ASP A 243 -81.77 -49.46 44.13
CA ASP A 243 -82.95 -50.15 43.64
C ASP A 243 -83.77 -49.27 42.67
N ALA A 244 -83.90 -47.98 42.96
CA ALA A 244 -84.56 -47.00 42.09
C ALA A 244 -83.79 -46.72 40.78
N ASP A 245 -82.47 -46.58 40.85
CA ASP A 245 -81.60 -46.36 39.68
C ASP A 245 -81.57 -47.60 38.79
N VAL A 246 -81.42 -48.79 39.37
CA VAL A 246 -81.49 -50.05 38.60
C VAL A 246 -82.85 -50.19 37.93
N SER A 247 -83.93 -49.79 38.62
CA SER A 247 -85.29 -49.84 38.07
C SER A 247 -85.57 -48.75 37.01
N SER A 248 -84.81 -47.65 36.99
CA SER A 248 -84.97 -46.53 36.04
C SER A 248 -83.99 -46.55 34.86
N ARG A 249 -82.95 -47.39 34.91
CA ARG A 249 -82.07 -47.61 33.76
C ARG A 249 -82.87 -48.10 32.57
N LEU A 250 -82.67 -47.41 31.45
CA LEU A 250 -83.23 -47.74 30.14
C LEU A 250 -82.95 -49.22 29.83
N ALA A 251 -84.00 -50.03 29.71
CA ALA A 251 -83.90 -51.47 29.50
C ALA A 251 -83.02 -51.76 28.27
N GLY A 252 -82.22 -52.83 28.32
CA GLY A 252 -81.20 -53.15 27.31
C GLY A 252 -81.69 -53.17 25.84
N GLY A 253 -82.99 -53.29 25.60
CA GLY A 253 -83.59 -53.19 24.26
C GLY A 253 -83.66 -51.79 23.65
N ALA A 254 -83.44 -50.72 24.41
CA ALA A 254 -83.49 -49.33 23.91
C ALA A 254 -82.09 -48.68 23.75
N TYR A 255 -81.01 -49.46 23.88
CA TYR A 255 -79.64 -49.00 23.59
C TYR A 255 -79.31 -49.13 22.10
N ILE A 256 -78.84 -48.05 21.47
CA ILE A 256 -78.21 -48.05 20.14
C ILE A 256 -76.71 -47.81 20.34
N ALA A 257 -75.85 -48.70 19.82
CA ALA A 257 -74.41 -48.58 19.96
C ALA A 257 -73.82 -47.45 19.07
N PRO A 258 -72.70 -46.82 19.47
CA PRO A 258 -71.94 -45.90 18.62
C PRO A 258 -71.45 -46.54 17.30
N ASP A 259 -71.09 -45.70 16.32
CA ASP A 259 -70.51 -46.14 15.04
C ASP A 259 -69.07 -46.66 15.22
N ASN A 260 -68.97 -47.91 15.70
CA ASN A 260 -67.70 -48.59 15.91
C ASN A 260 -66.90 -48.81 14.62
N ALA A 261 -67.55 -48.83 13.45
CA ALA A 261 -66.89 -49.04 12.17
C ALA A 261 -66.12 -47.78 11.72
N GLY A 262 -66.72 -46.61 11.92
CA GLY A 262 -66.04 -45.32 11.71
C GLY A 262 -64.80 -45.18 12.59
N ILE A 263 -64.91 -45.58 13.86
CA ILE A 263 -63.81 -45.52 14.84
C ILE A 263 -62.64 -46.41 14.42
N ALA A 264 -62.90 -47.67 14.05
CA ALA A 264 -61.85 -48.60 13.60
C ALA A 264 -61.12 -48.10 12.34
N SER A 265 -61.83 -47.40 11.44
CA SER A 265 -61.22 -46.84 10.22
C SER A 265 -60.28 -45.67 10.50
N ILE A 266 -60.51 -44.91 11.57
CA ILE A 266 -59.64 -43.81 12.01
C ILE A 266 -58.37 -44.38 12.63
N GLU A 267 -58.51 -45.39 13.51
CA GLU A 267 -57.41 -46.08 14.17
C GLU A 267 -56.37 -46.61 13.17
N ALA A 268 -56.84 -47.32 12.13
CA ALA A 268 -55.96 -47.85 11.08
C ALA A 268 -55.19 -46.77 10.30
N LYS A 269 -55.75 -45.56 10.15
CA LYS A 269 -55.03 -44.44 9.50
C LYS A 269 -53.97 -43.84 10.41
N THR A 270 -54.26 -43.72 11.70
CA THR A 270 -53.32 -43.19 12.69
C THR A 270 -52.17 -44.14 13.00
N GLU A 271 -52.37 -45.45 12.92
CA GLU A 271 -51.29 -46.45 13.08
C GLU A 271 -50.26 -46.44 11.94
N ASN A 272 -50.63 -45.94 10.76
CA ASN A 272 -49.76 -45.90 9.59
C ASN A 272 -48.95 -44.59 9.45
N LEU A 273 -48.99 -43.71 10.46
CA LEU A 273 -48.13 -42.53 10.51
C LEU A 273 -46.75 -42.93 11.07
N PRO A 274 -45.63 -42.56 10.41
CA PRO A 274 -44.30 -42.75 10.98
C PRO A 274 -44.16 -41.94 12.28
N SER A 275 -43.42 -42.47 13.26
CA SER A 275 -43.24 -41.81 14.56
C SER A 275 -42.51 -40.47 14.49
N ASP A 276 -41.77 -40.23 13.40
CA ASP A 276 -41.13 -38.95 13.08
C ASP A 276 -41.05 -38.76 11.55
N PRO A 277 -41.72 -37.76 10.94
CA PRO A 277 -41.75 -37.59 9.48
C PRO A 277 -40.43 -37.16 8.82
N ALA A 278 -39.34 -36.91 9.56
CA ALA A 278 -38.01 -36.63 9.03
C ALA A 278 -36.91 -37.26 9.92
N ASP A 279 -36.30 -38.36 9.49
CA ASP A 279 -35.28 -39.07 10.28
C ASP A 279 -34.15 -38.14 10.73
N GLN A 280 -34.03 -37.96 12.04
CA GLN A 280 -32.99 -37.18 12.73
C GLN A 280 -31.57 -37.56 12.26
N SER A 281 -31.36 -38.81 11.84
CA SER A 281 -30.10 -39.31 11.29
C SER A 281 -29.66 -38.62 10.00
N ALA A 282 -30.59 -38.20 9.13
CA ALA A 282 -30.25 -37.47 7.91
C ALA A 282 -29.76 -36.05 8.21
N ILE A 283 -30.33 -35.42 9.24
CA ILE A 283 -29.93 -34.10 9.71
C ILE A 283 -28.57 -34.16 10.40
N ILE A 284 -28.32 -35.20 11.21
CA ILE A 284 -27.03 -35.42 11.86
C ILE A 284 -25.93 -35.64 10.82
N ALA A 285 -26.15 -36.52 9.83
CA ALA A 285 -25.17 -36.78 8.77
C ALA A 285 -24.85 -35.53 7.93
N ALA A 286 -25.85 -34.69 7.63
CA ALA A 286 -25.64 -33.42 6.96
C ALA A 286 -24.82 -32.44 7.83
N THR A 287 -25.06 -32.44 9.13
CA THR A 287 -24.35 -31.60 10.10
C THR A 287 -22.88 -32.02 10.22
N ASP A 288 -22.60 -33.32 10.31
CA ASP A 288 -21.24 -33.87 10.40
C ASP A 288 -20.41 -33.60 9.13
N ALA A 289 -21.05 -33.69 7.96
CA ALA A 289 -20.40 -33.38 6.68
C ALA A 289 -20.02 -31.89 6.57
N ILE A 290 -20.88 -31.00 7.08
CA ILE A 290 -20.59 -29.56 7.17
C ILE A 290 -19.39 -29.33 8.09
N MET A 291 -19.40 -29.90 9.29
CA MET A 291 -18.33 -29.76 10.29
C MET A 291 -16.99 -30.32 9.80
N THR A 292 -17.00 -31.41 9.02
CA THR A 292 -15.78 -31.97 8.41
C THR A 292 -15.16 -31.02 7.38
N ARG A 293 -15.98 -30.30 6.60
CA ARG A 293 -15.49 -29.40 5.55
C ARG A 293 -14.98 -28.06 6.09
N ILE A 294 -15.56 -27.58 7.19
CA ILE A 294 -15.18 -26.30 7.81
C ILE A 294 -14.15 -26.46 8.94
N GLY A 295 -13.90 -27.69 9.39
CA GLY A 295 -13.03 -28.00 10.53
C GLY A 295 -13.83 -28.06 11.84
N ALA A 296 -13.43 -28.96 12.74
CA ALA A 296 -14.00 -29.01 14.09
C ALA A 296 -13.54 -27.76 14.86
N PRO A 297 -14.47 -26.95 15.40
CA PRO A 297 -14.10 -25.69 16.04
C PRO A 297 -13.29 -25.94 17.31
N VAL A 298 -12.13 -25.29 17.43
CA VAL A 298 -11.23 -25.43 18.61
C VAL A 298 -11.43 -24.31 19.62
N GLY A 299 -12.37 -23.41 19.36
CA GLY A 299 -12.75 -22.31 20.23
C GLY A 299 -14.11 -21.73 19.88
N VAL A 300 -14.50 -20.69 20.63
CA VAL A 300 -15.86 -20.15 20.78
C VAL A 300 -16.51 -19.63 19.49
N ASP A 301 -15.74 -19.28 18.45
CA ASP A 301 -16.30 -18.78 17.19
C ASP A 301 -15.41 -19.07 15.97
N ILE A 302 -16.05 -19.22 14.81
CA ILE A 302 -15.41 -19.46 13.50
C ILE A 302 -14.34 -18.39 13.19
N SER A 303 -14.54 -17.16 13.67
CA SER A 303 -13.58 -16.06 13.54
C SER A 303 -12.25 -16.34 14.23
N ALA A 304 -12.27 -17.03 15.38
CA ALA A 304 -11.05 -17.39 16.11
C ALA A 304 -10.28 -18.52 15.39
N ASP A 305 -11.01 -19.49 14.82
CA ASP A 305 -10.40 -20.58 14.06
C ASP A 305 -9.82 -20.09 12.73
N ILE A 306 -10.50 -19.14 12.06
CA ILE A 306 -9.96 -18.46 10.87
C ILE A 306 -8.71 -17.64 11.23
N ALA A 307 -8.70 -16.95 12.38
CA ALA A 307 -7.54 -16.19 12.84
C ALA A 307 -6.35 -17.12 13.17
N ALA A 308 -6.60 -18.29 13.77
CA ALA A 308 -5.58 -19.31 14.04
C ALA A 308 -5.06 -20.02 12.77
N LYS A 309 -5.88 -20.09 11.70
CA LYS A 309 -5.43 -20.52 10.38
C LYS A 309 -4.74 -19.40 9.57
N ALA A 310 -4.97 -18.13 9.88
CA ALA A 310 -4.25 -17.02 9.26
C ALA A 310 -2.77 -16.95 9.70
N THR A 311 -2.43 -17.55 10.84
CA THR A 311 -1.05 -17.83 11.29
C THR A 311 -0.42 -19.08 10.62
N GLN A 312 -1.01 -19.56 9.51
CA GLN A 312 -0.41 -20.61 8.70
C GLN A 312 0.86 -20.02 8.07
N THR A 313 1.99 -20.65 8.37
CA THR A 313 3.36 -20.37 7.94
C THR A 313 3.48 -19.81 6.51
N SER A 314 2.63 -20.23 5.58
CA SER A 314 2.57 -19.72 4.20
C SER A 314 2.26 -18.22 4.04
N VAL A 315 1.60 -17.60 5.03
CA VAL A 315 1.32 -16.15 5.03
C VAL A 315 2.47 -15.39 5.71
N ASP A 316 3.08 -15.98 6.73
CA ASP A 316 4.27 -15.45 7.41
C ASP A 316 5.55 -15.61 6.57
N ASP A 317 5.57 -16.54 5.62
CA ASP A 317 6.65 -16.74 4.65
C ASP A 317 6.65 -15.67 3.53
N LEU A 318 5.64 -14.80 3.47
CA LEU A 318 5.63 -13.68 2.54
C LEU A 318 6.54 -12.57 3.09
N PRO A 319 7.54 -12.11 2.32
CA PRO A 319 8.44 -11.07 2.79
C PRO A 319 7.65 -9.78 3.06
N THR A 320 7.90 -9.20 4.22
CA THR A 320 7.35 -7.90 4.61
C THR A 320 7.93 -6.80 3.72
N ASN A 321 7.24 -5.66 3.64
CA ASN A 321 7.75 -4.48 2.91
C ASN A 321 9.12 -4.02 3.42
N ALA A 322 9.43 -4.25 4.70
CA ALA A 322 10.73 -3.94 5.30
C ALA A 322 11.83 -4.89 4.79
N GLU A 323 11.53 -6.18 4.70
CA GLU A 323 12.45 -7.19 4.15
C GLU A 323 12.69 -6.99 2.66
N LEU A 324 11.63 -6.68 1.89
CA LEU A 324 11.72 -6.33 0.47
C LEU A 324 12.58 -5.09 0.23
N THR A 325 12.42 -4.05 1.06
CA THR A 325 13.23 -2.82 0.97
C THR A 325 14.71 -3.11 1.24
N THR A 326 14.98 -3.94 2.25
CA THR A 326 16.36 -4.35 2.59
C THR A 326 16.98 -5.18 1.46
N ALA A 327 16.24 -6.15 0.92
CA ALA A 327 16.71 -7.00 -0.18
C ALA A 327 17.02 -6.19 -1.45
N LEU A 328 16.12 -5.27 -1.83
CA LEU A 328 16.35 -4.40 -2.99
C LEU A 328 17.56 -3.48 -2.79
N GLY A 329 17.75 -2.92 -1.59
CA GLY A 329 18.92 -2.08 -1.28
C GLY A 329 20.23 -2.86 -1.39
N THR A 330 20.29 -4.06 -0.81
CA THR A 330 21.49 -4.92 -0.91
C THR A 330 21.78 -5.38 -2.34
N ALA A 331 20.75 -5.60 -3.15
CA ALA A 331 20.90 -5.96 -4.56
C ALA A 331 21.44 -4.78 -5.38
N ASP A 332 20.96 -3.56 -5.13
CA ASP A 332 21.45 -2.34 -5.77
C ASP A 332 22.93 -2.08 -5.47
N ASP A 333 23.31 -2.19 -4.19
CA ASP A 333 24.70 -2.05 -3.75
C ASP A 333 25.64 -3.09 -4.38
N ALA A 334 25.18 -4.34 -4.50
CA ALA A 334 25.97 -5.41 -5.13
C ALA A 334 26.18 -5.17 -6.63
N VAL A 335 25.15 -4.68 -7.33
CA VAL A 335 25.24 -4.31 -8.76
C VAL A 335 26.18 -3.12 -8.93
N LEU A 336 26.06 -2.09 -8.07
CA LEU A 336 26.94 -0.92 -8.11
C LEU A 336 28.40 -1.30 -7.82
N ALA A 337 28.64 -2.20 -6.88
CA ALA A 337 29.98 -2.74 -6.60
C ALA A 337 30.54 -3.52 -7.79
N ALA A 338 29.74 -4.34 -8.47
CA ALA A 338 30.16 -5.08 -9.66
C ALA A 338 30.51 -4.13 -10.83
N ILE A 339 29.74 -3.06 -11.02
CA ILE A 339 30.01 -2.03 -12.03
C ILE A 339 31.29 -1.26 -11.69
N ALA A 340 31.47 -0.87 -10.42
CA ALA A 340 32.67 -0.17 -9.97
C ALA A 340 33.95 -1.02 -10.09
N ALA A 341 33.84 -2.35 -10.00
CA ALA A 341 34.95 -3.28 -10.20
C ALA A 341 35.35 -3.45 -11.67
N LEU A 342 34.52 -3.01 -12.63
CA LEU A 342 34.83 -3.10 -14.05
C LEU A 342 35.94 -2.11 -14.42
N THR A 343 37.17 -2.61 -14.52
CA THR A 343 38.32 -1.79 -14.93
C THR A 343 38.37 -1.72 -16.45
N ILE A 344 37.74 -0.70 -17.04
CA ILE A 344 37.85 -0.42 -18.48
C ILE A 344 39.18 0.31 -18.72
N PRO A 345 40.14 -0.28 -19.47
CA PRO A 345 41.42 0.36 -19.72
C PRO A 345 41.23 1.66 -20.50
N THR A 346 41.95 2.71 -20.09
CA THR A 346 41.93 3.98 -20.80
C THR A 346 42.54 3.83 -22.19
N ALA A 347 42.21 4.74 -23.11
CA ALA A 347 42.83 4.76 -24.44
C ALA A 347 44.37 4.80 -24.37
N ALA A 348 44.93 5.50 -23.38
CA ALA A 348 46.37 5.56 -23.14
C ALA A 348 46.93 4.21 -22.64
N ALA A 349 46.23 3.51 -21.75
CA ALA A 349 46.62 2.18 -21.27
C ALA A 349 46.58 1.14 -22.39
N ASN A 350 45.54 1.17 -23.24
CA ASN A 350 45.45 0.31 -24.43
C ASN A 350 46.58 0.62 -25.43
N ALA A 351 46.88 1.88 -25.67
CA ALA A 351 48.00 2.28 -26.53
C ALA A 351 49.34 1.80 -25.96
N ALA A 352 49.58 1.99 -24.65
CA ALA A 352 50.79 1.51 -24.00
C ALA A 352 50.92 -0.02 -24.06
N ALA A 353 49.84 -0.76 -23.82
CA ALA A 353 49.80 -2.21 -23.94
C ALA A 353 50.08 -2.67 -25.37
N LEU A 354 49.55 -1.97 -26.38
CA LEU A 354 49.83 -2.27 -27.78
C LEU A 354 51.29 -2.01 -28.15
N LEU A 355 51.88 -0.90 -27.68
CA LEU A 355 53.29 -0.62 -27.92
C LEU A 355 54.21 -1.63 -27.20
N ALA A 356 53.81 -2.09 -26.01
CA ALA A 356 54.53 -3.10 -25.24
C ALA A 356 54.24 -4.55 -25.68
N ALA A 357 53.30 -4.76 -26.60
CA ALA A 357 52.96 -6.09 -27.09
C ALA A 357 54.15 -6.72 -27.82
N ALA A 358 54.35 -8.01 -27.64
CA ALA A 358 55.38 -8.77 -28.34
C ALA A 358 55.05 -8.84 -29.84
N TYR A 359 56.04 -8.51 -30.67
CA TYR A 359 55.92 -8.52 -32.14
C TYR A 359 56.70 -9.68 -32.77
N GLU A 360 57.95 -9.90 -32.35
CA GLU A 360 58.76 -11.08 -32.69
C GLU A 360 59.59 -11.51 -31.46
N GLY A 361 59.25 -12.66 -30.85
CA GLY A 361 59.95 -13.16 -29.67
C GLY A 361 59.80 -12.24 -28.45
N SER A 362 60.93 -11.78 -27.91
CA SER A 362 60.96 -10.82 -26.77
C SER A 362 60.94 -9.35 -27.20
N GLU A 363 60.93 -9.05 -28.50
CA GLU A 363 60.91 -7.67 -29.02
C GLU A 363 59.48 -7.10 -29.00
N THR A 364 59.34 -5.88 -28.48
CA THR A 364 58.04 -5.19 -28.46
C THR A 364 57.77 -4.43 -29.75
N VAL A 365 56.50 -4.12 -30.05
CA VAL A 365 56.11 -3.24 -31.18
C VAL A 365 56.85 -1.90 -31.10
N GLN A 366 57.06 -1.37 -29.89
CA GLN A 366 57.80 -0.15 -29.70
C GLN A 366 59.28 -0.27 -30.09
N ASP A 367 59.92 -1.40 -29.77
CA ASP A 367 61.31 -1.65 -30.10
C ASP A 367 61.49 -1.81 -31.61
N PHE A 368 60.57 -2.50 -32.27
CA PHE A 368 60.53 -2.59 -33.72
C PHE A 368 60.40 -1.20 -34.38
N LEU A 369 59.49 -0.34 -33.90
CA LEU A 369 59.33 1.02 -34.43
C LEU A 369 60.58 1.89 -34.18
N ARG A 370 61.25 1.73 -33.03
CA ARG A 370 62.53 2.42 -32.76
C ARG A 370 63.62 1.95 -33.71
N LEU A 371 63.72 0.66 -33.96
CA LEU A 371 64.66 0.08 -34.91
C LEU A 371 64.38 0.57 -36.34
N LEU A 372 63.12 0.53 -36.77
CA LEU A 372 62.68 1.05 -38.07
C LEU A 372 63.05 2.53 -38.23
N ARG A 373 62.84 3.35 -37.19
CA ARG A 373 63.26 4.76 -37.18
C ARG A 373 64.77 4.91 -37.27
N ALA A 374 65.54 4.14 -36.52
CA ALA A 374 67.00 4.18 -36.53
C ALA A 374 67.59 3.79 -37.89
N VAL A 375 66.99 2.80 -38.56
CA VAL A 375 67.42 2.35 -39.89
C VAL A 375 67.00 3.35 -40.98
N SER A 376 65.77 3.88 -40.91
CA SER A 376 65.21 4.73 -41.98
C SER A 376 65.65 6.20 -41.90
N TYR A 377 65.82 6.74 -40.68
CA TYR A 377 66.12 8.16 -40.44
C TYR A 377 67.35 8.41 -39.56
N GLY A 378 67.98 7.37 -39.03
CA GLY A 378 69.19 7.51 -38.20
C GLY A 378 70.45 7.75 -39.04
N LYS A 379 71.34 8.61 -38.53
CA LYS A 379 72.69 8.79 -39.12
C LYS A 379 73.57 7.59 -38.76
N ALA A 380 74.22 7.01 -39.75
CA ALA A 380 75.17 5.93 -39.55
C ALA A 380 76.52 6.49 -39.05
N ASN A 381 77.18 5.78 -38.13
CA ASN A 381 78.54 6.08 -37.68
C ASN A 381 79.42 4.83 -37.89
N ALA A 382 80.71 5.03 -38.21
CA ALA A 382 81.73 3.99 -38.39
C ALA A 382 81.49 2.94 -39.51
N LEU A 383 80.72 3.28 -40.56
CA LEU A 383 80.40 2.40 -41.69
C LEU A 383 80.93 2.95 -43.04
N ASN A 384 82.11 3.58 -43.04
CA ASN A 384 82.65 4.22 -44.23
C ASN A 384 82.92 3.20 -45.36
N GLY A 385 82.19 3.34 -46.48
CA GLY A 385 82.31 2.46 -47.66
C GLY A 385 81.82 1.02 -47.48
N ALA A 386 81.15 0.72 -46.36
CA ALA A 386 80.68 -0.64 -46.04
C ALA A 386 79.18 -0.81 -46.34
N THR A 387 78.79 -2.02 -46.75
CA THR A 387 77.38 -2.45 -46.81
C THR A 387 76.96 -2.98 -45.46
N ALA A 388 75.95 -2.37 -44.84
CA ALA A 388 75.39 -2.82 -43.58
C ALA A 388 74.12 -3.64 -43.83
N HIS A 389 74.05 -4.82 -43.22
CA HIS A 389 72.85 -5.66 -43.16
C HIS A 389 72.24 -5.60 -41.77
N TYR A 390 70.96 -5.24 -41.68
CA TYR A 390 70.15 -5.31 -40.47
C TYR A 390 69.33 -6.59 -40.53
N ARG A 391 69.61 -7.52 -39.64
CA ARG A 391 69.00 -8.85 -39.59
C ARG A 391 67.87 -8.88 -38.57
N ASP A 392 66.98 -9.86 -38.68
CA ASP A 392 65.96 -10.15 -37.67
C ASP A 392 66.57 -10.62 -36.34
N ALA A 393 65.79 -10.59 -35.26
CA ALA A 393 66.27 -10.93 -33.91
C ALA A 393 66.78 -12.39 -33.80
N ALA A 394 66.26 -13.30 -34.62
CA ALA A 394 66.71 -14.69 -34.70
C ALA A 394 67.93 -14.88 -35.62
N ASP A 395 68.43 -13.82 -36.24
CA ASP A 395 69.57 -13.79 -37.16
C ASP A 395 69.42 -14.70 -38.40
N THR A 396 68.18 -14.94 -38.83
CA THR A 396 67.83 -15.85 -39.93
C THR A 396 67.63 -15.16 -41.28
N LYS A 397 67.26 -13.87 -41.31
CA LYS A 397 66.92 -13.10 -42.51
C LYS A 397 67.49 -11.67 -42.44
N ASN A 398 68.08 -11.20 -43.53
CA ASN A 398 68.38 -9.78 -43.72
C ASN A 398 67.07 -9.01 -43.93
N ARG A 399 66.72 -8.09 -43.04
CA ARG A 399 65.50 -7.26 -43.11
C ARG A 399 65.72 -5.95 -43.86
N VAL A 400 66.89 -5.34 -43.72
CA VAL A 400 67.28 -4.14 -44.47
C VAL A 400 68.74 -4.22 -44.87
N THR A 401 69.07 -3.88 -46.12
CA THR A 401 70.43 -3.76 -46.63
C THR A 401 70.66 -2.34 -47.10
N ALA A 402 71.73 -1.70 -46.61
CA ALA A 402 72.01 -0.30 -46.93
C ALA A 402 73.51 -0.03 -47.07
N THR A 403 73.88 0.73 -48.10
CA THR A 403 75.25 1.19 -48.36
C THR A 403 75.37 2.66 -47.98
N VAL A 404 76.45 3.02 -47.28
CA VAL A 404 76.67 4.38 -46.77
C VAL A 404 77.62 5.14 -47.70
N ASP A 405 77.23 6.35 -48.10
CA ASP A 405 78.06 7.26 -48.88
C ASP A 405 79.22 7.81 -48.01
N PRO A 406 80.49 7.72 -48.47
CA PRO A 406 81.66 8.12 -47.69
C PRO A 406 81.72 9.60 -47.29
N ASP A 407 81.03 10.52 -47.99
CA ASP A 407 81.33 11.97 -47.87
C ASP A 407 80.20 12.83 -47.26
N ALA A 408 78.99 12.29 -47.03
CA ALA A 408 77.84 13.08 -46.56
C ALA A 408 77.08 12.50 -45.36
N GLY A 409 77.46 11.32 -44.84
CA GLY A 409 76.77 10.66 -43.72
C GLY A 409 75.28 10.39 -43.96
N THR A 410 74.83 10.44 -45.21
CA THR A 410 73.45 10.20 -45.67
C THR A 410 73.43 8.91 -46.50
N ARG A 411 72.37 8.09 -46.37
CA ARG A 411 72.28 6.79 -47.06
C ARG A 411 71.77 6.96 -48.50
N ILE A 412 72.33 6.18 -49.44
CA ILE A 412 71.86 6.05 -50.83
C ILE A 412 70.53 5.27 -50.82
N PRO A 413 69.52 5.56 -51.68
CA PRO A 413 68.18 4.97 -51.59
C PRO A 413 68.21 3.44 -51.69
N THR A 414 67.63 2.74 -50.71
CA THR A 414 67.59 1.28 -50.65
C THR A 414 66.38 0.73 -51.43
N ALA A 415 66.61 -0.24 -52.32
CA ALA A 415 65.54 -1.04 -52.91
C ALA A 415 64.94 -1.96 -51.83
N LEU A 416 63.61 -1.89 -51.62
CA LEU A 416 62.90 -2.87 -50.80
C LEU A 416 62.67 -4.13 -51.64
N ASP A 417 63.13 -5.27 -51.14
CA ASP A 417 62.76 -6.56 -51.70
C ASP A 417 61.35 -6.91 -51.17
N ALA A 418 60.37 -6.88 -52.06
CA ALA A 418 58.98 -7.20 -51.73
C ALA A 418 58.80 -8.72 -51.80
N THR A 419 58.90 -9.39 -50.65
CA THR A 419 58.14 -10.61 -50.30
C THR A 419 58.16 -10.89 -48.79
#